data_AF-A0A6V8EQX1-F1
#
_entry.id   AF-A0A6V8EQX1-F1
#
_cell.length_a   1.000
_cell.length_b   1.000
_cell.length_c   1.000
_cell.angle_alpha   90.00
_cell.angle_beta   90.00
_cell.angle_gamma   90.00
#
_symmetry.space_group_name_H-M   'P 1'
#
loop_
_entity.id
_entity.type
_entity.pdbx_description
1 polymer ?
#
loop_
_entity_poly.entity_id
_entity_poly.type
_entity_poly.pdbx_seq_one_letter_code
_entity_poly.pdbx_strand_id
1 'polypeptide(L)'
;SQTVTPIQLPQIFETYGPLGATVPHPVEISRGIHLEACGTESPILLAEGVPSTPSGRQLVCGSISIRTVPGEGCLATPDANFCGIDIGGAIAIPGQLCAELSMPTGVECRDAWSFFEPEDEPSEPGPAILEGEDSTISGPVYWIAVVGLLGLIISSLTVAVTNWNRRK
;
A
#
# COMPACT_ATOMS: atom_id res chain seq x y z
N SER A 1 -23.58 -31.12 -23.23
CA SER A 1 -22.94 -30.03 -22.46
C SER A 1 -23.48 -30.07 -21.05
N GLN A 2 -22.67 -30.43 -20.06
CA GLN A 2 -23.06 -30.31 -18.65
C GLN A 2 -22.17 -29.28 -17.97
N THR A 3 -22.83 -28.45 -17.19
CA THR A 3 -22.34 -27.23 -16.56
C THR A 3 -21.32 -27.58 -15.49
N VAL A 4 -20.08 -27.16 -15.71
CA VAL A 4 -19.04 -27.08 -14.68
C VAL A 4 -19.62 -26.29 -13.52
N THR A 5 -19.83 -26.91 -12.36
CA THR A 5 -20.20 -26.17 -11.15
C THR A 5 -18.95 -25.43 -10.69
N PRO A 6 -18.89 -24.09 -10.84
CA PRO A 6 -17.75 -23.33 -10.39
C PRO A 6 -17.65 -23.47 -8.86
N ILE A 7 -16.43 -23.49 -8.32
CA ILE A 7 -16.23 -23.32 -6.88
C ILE A 7 -16.95 -22.03 -6.48
N GLN A 8 -17.90 -22.14 -5.55
CA GLN A 8 -18.51 -20.96 -4.94
C GLN A 8 -17.46 -20.30 -4.04
N LEU A 9 -16.77 -19.32 -4.60
CA LEU A 9 -15.93 -18.41 -3.82
C LEU A 9 -16.82 -17.46 -2.99
N PRO A 10 -16.33 -16.96 -1.84
CA PRO A 10 -16.99 -15.89 -1.11
C PRO A 10 -17.23 -14.69 -2.04
N GLN A 11 -18.38 -14.02 -1.89
CA GLN A 11 -18.64 -12.76 -2.60
C GLN A 11 -17.75 -11.62 -2.09
N ILE A 12 -17.39 -11.66 -0.81
CA ILE A 12 -16.54 -10.67 -0.16
C ILE A 12 -15.50 -11.44 0.65
N PHE A 13 -14.24 -11.09 0.45
CA PHE A 13 -13.12 -11.64 1.22
C PHE A 13 -12.85 -10.78 2.46
N GLU A 14 -12.31 -11.39 3.51
CA GLU A 14 -11.79 -10.64 4.65
C GLU A 14 -10.69 -9.68 4.19
N THR A 15 -10.48 -8.60 4.94
CA THR A 15 -9.44 -7.63 4.64
C THR A 15 -8.29 -7.84 5.62
N TYR A 16 -7.06 -7.67 5.15
CA TYR A 16 -5.89 -7.85 6.00
C TYR A 16 -4.74 -6.93 5.58
N GLY A 17 -3.79 -6.71 6.49
CA GLY A 17 -2.65 -5.83 6.26
C GLY A 17 -2.97 -4.34 6.46
N PRO A 18 -1.94 -3.48 6.47
CA PRO A 18 -2.10 -2.04 6.65
C PRO A 18 -2.68 -1.39 5.38
N LEU A 19 -3.66 -0.50 5.51
CA LEU A 19 -4.24 0.18 4.35
C LEU A 19 -3.18 0.86 3.49
N GLY A 20 -3.30 0.70 2.16
CA GLY A 20 -2.42 1.36 1.20
C GLY A 20 -1.15 0.60 0.79
N ALA A 21 -0.99 -0.68 1.15
CA ALA A 21 -0.01 -1.53 0.45
C ALA A 21 -0.48 -1.79 -0.99
N THR A 22 0.30 -1.32 -1.96
CA THR A 22 -0.05 -1.35 -3.40
C THR A 22 0.70 -2.43 -4.18
N VAL A 23 1.48 -3.26 -3.48
CA VAL A 23 2.37 -4.24 -4.11
C VAL A 23 1.68 -5.59 -4.18
N PRO A 24 1.58 -6.22 -5.37
CA PRO A 24 1.09 -7.59 -5.49
C PRO A 24 1.88 -8.57 -4.62
N HIS A 25 1.18 -9.39 -3.83
CA HIS A 25 1.81 -10.45 -3.03
C HIS A 25 0.96 -11.71 -2.92
N PRO A 26 1.56 -12.91 -2.77
CA PRO A 26 0.84 -14.15 -2.53
C PRO A 26 0.01 -14.10 -1.25
N VAL A 27 -1.16 -14.73 -1.28
CA VAL A 27 -2.13 -14.68 -0.17
C VAL A 27 -2.87 -16.01 -0.06
N GLU A 28 -3.24 -16.34 1.17
CA GLU A 28 -4.25 -17.39 1.39
C GLU A 28 -5.63 -16.80 1.06
N ILE A 29 -6.47 -17.56 0.36
CA ILE A 29 -7.84 -17.14 0.02
C ILE A 29 -8.65 -16.78 1.28
N SER A 30 -8.41 -17.48 2.39
CA SER A 30 -9.06 -17.18 3.68
C SER A 30 -8.64 -15.85 4.30
N ARG A 31 -7.44 -15.35 3.99
CA ARG A 31 -6.96 -14.06 4.52
C ARG A 31 -7.46 -12.87 3.73
N GLY A 32 -7.72 -13.08 2.44
CA GLY A 32 -8.53 -12.20 1.62
C GLY A 32 -7.78 -11.09 0.90
N ILE A 33 -8.22 -9.84 1.02
CA ILE A 33 -7.87 -8.73 0.10
C ILE A 33 -7.16 -7.59 0.84
N HIS A 34 -6.12 -7.07 0.19
CA HIS A 34 -5.48 -5.83 0.60
C HIS A 34 -6.26 -4.62 0.07
N LEU A 35 -6.60 -3.65 0.94
CA LEU A 35 -7.35 -2.47 0.54
C LEU A 35 -6.47 -1.22 0.43
N GLU A 36 -6.72 -0.43 -0.61
CA GLU A 36 -6.09 0.84 -0.92
C GLU A 36 -7.14 1.91 -1.21
N ALA A 37 -6.75 3.18 -1.23
CA ALA A 37 -7.67 4.25 -1.61
C ALA A 37 -8.21 3.99 -3.03
N CYS A 38 -9.54 3.98 -3.20
CA CYS A 38 -10.12 3.80 -4.53
C CYS A 38 -9.75 4.97 -5.43
N GLY A 39 -9.28 4.67 -6.66
CA GLY A 39 -9.22 5.68 -7.71
C GLY A 39 -10.62 6.22 -8.04
N THR A 40 -10.70 7.50 -8.42
CA THR A 40 -11.95 8.17 -8.78
C THR A 40 -12.67 7.55 -9.99
N GLU A 41 -11.95 6.78 -10.79
CA GLU A 41 -12.45 6.05 -11.96
C GLU A 41 -12.51 4.52 -11.74
N SER A 42 -12.36 4.07 -10.49
CA SER A 42 -12.39 2.64 -10.18
C SER A 42 -13.72 2.04 -10.64
N PRO A 43 -13.74 0.94 -11.42
CA PRO A 43 -14.98 0.31 -11.86
C PRO A 43 -15.81 -0.26 -10.70
N ILE A 44 -15.20 -0.45 -9.54
CA ILE A 44 -15.93 -0.75 -8.29
C ILE A 44 -16.92 0.36 -7.95
N LEU A 45 -16.61 1.64 -8.24
CA LEU A 45 -17.55 2.76 -8.06
C LEU A 45 -18.77 2.68 -8.98
N LEU A 46 -18.65 1.94 -10.08
CA LEU A 46 -19.72 1.71 -11.06
C LEU A 46 -20.43 0.38 -10.83
N ALA A 47 -19.94 -0.46 -9.90
CA ALA A 47 -20.53 -1.74 -9.59
C ALA A 47 -21.86 -1.56 -8.84
N GLU A 48 -22.86 -2.37 -9.20
CA GLU A 48 -24.14 -2.36 -8.49
C GLU A 48 -23.94 -2.71 -7.02
N GLY A 49 -24.44 -1.84 -6.12
CA GLY A 49 -24.45 -2.08 -4.68
C GLY A 49 -23.39 -1.33 -3.86
N VAL A 50 -22.51 -0.52 -4.47
CA VAL A 50 -21.63 0.39 -3.72
C VAL A 50 -22.43 1.66 -3.36
N PRO A 51 -22.72 1.92 -2.07
CA PRO A 51 -23.45 3.13 -1.69
C PRO A 51 -22.54 4.36 -1.74
N SER A 52 -23.13 5.55 -1.79
CA SER A 52 -22.38 6.81 -1.74
C SER A 52 -21.52 6.88 -0.48
N THR A 53 -20.25 7.24 -0.62
CA THR A 53 -19.30 7.33 0.50
C THR A 53 -19.82 8.25 1.61
N PRO A 54 -19.99 7.75 2.84
CA PRO A 54 -20.42 8.57 3.97
C PRO A 54 -19.45 9.71 4.27
N SER A 55 -19.98 10.82 4.81
CA SER A 55 -19.18 11.97 5.24
C SER A 55 -18.12 11.56 6.27
N GLY A 56 -16.89 12.04 6.10
CA GLY A 56 -15.78 11.71 7.01
C GLY A 56 -15.18 10.33 6.76
N ARG A 57 -15.66 9.56 5.79
CA ARG A 57 -15.08 8.26 5.41
C ARG A 57 -14.47 8.28 4.03
N GLN A 58 -13.46 7.44 3.87
CA GLN A 58 -12.80 7.17 2.61
C GLN A 58 -13.26 5.80 2.09
N LEU A 59 -13.61 5.73 0.81
CA LEU A 59 -13.83 4.44 0.15
C LEU A 59 -12.47 3.83 -0.19
N VAL A 60 -12.28 2.58 0.23
CA VAL A 60 -11.09 1.78 -0.06
C VAL A 60 -11.48 0.53 -0.87
N CYS A 61 -10.63 0.14 -1.81
CA CYS A 61 -10.86 -0.89 -2.82
C CYS A 61 -9.67 -1.84 -2.87
N GLY A 62 -9.87 -3.05 -3.39
CA GLY A 62 -8.77 -3.97 -3.70
C GLY A 62 -9.29 -5.23 -4.35
N SER A 63 -8.38 -6.08 -4.82
CA SER A 63 -8.77 -7.31 -5.50
C SER A 63 -7.84 -8.49 -5.19
N ILE A 64 -8.34 -9.70 -5.41
CA ILE A 64 -7.57 -10.94 -5.37
C ILE A 64 -7.65 -11.63 -6.72
N SER A 65 -6.50 -11.98 -7.27
CA SER A 65 -6.36 -12.82 -8.46
C SER A 65 -6.22 -14.27 -8.00
N ILE A 66 -7.12 -15.14 -8.43
CA ILE A 66 -7.21 -16.54 -8.04
C ILE A 66 -6.91 -17.40 -9.26
N ARG A 67 -5.91 -18.26 -9.14
CA ARG A 67 -5.57 -19.24 -10.17
C ARG A 67 -6.22 -20.58 -9.84
N THR A 68 -7.08 -21.04 -10.75
CA THR A 68 -7.67 -22.38 -10.74
C THR A 68 -6.80 -23.36 -11.52
N VAL A 69 -6.77 -24.61 -11.06
CA VAL A 69 -6.03 -25.72 -11.65
C VAL A 69 -6.90 -26.97 -11.72
N PRO A 70 -6.56 -27.94 -12.57
CA PRO A 70 -7.17 -29.26 -12.50
C PRO A 70 -6.97 -29.88 -11.11
N GLY A 71 -8.07 -30.27 -10.46
CA GLY A 71 -8.09 -30.95 -9.18
C GLY A 71 -8.11 -32.47 -9.31
N GLU A 72 -8.34 -33.16 -8.19
CA GLU A 72 -8.39 -34.62 -8.13
C GLU A 72 -9.63 -35.21 -8.83
N GLY A 73 -9.64 -36.54 -9.01
CA GLY A 73 -10.78 -37.27 -9.58
C GLY A 73 -10.91 -37.15 -11.10
N CYS A 74 -9.79 -37.01 -11.82
CA CYS A 74 -9.80 -36.92 -13.27
C CYS A 74 -10.33 -38.19 -13.95
N LEU A 75 -11.37 -38.02 -14.77
CA LEU A 75 -11.85 -39.04 -15.67
C LEU A 75 -11.14 -38.88 -17.02
N ALA A 76 -10.26 -39.83 -17.32
CA ALA A 76 -9.59 -39.91 -18.61
C ALA A 76 -10.49 -40.64 -19.61
N THR A 77 -10.85 -39.97 -20.70
CA THR A 77 -11.47 -40.58 -21.88
C THR A 77 -10.46 -40.56 -23.03
N PRO A 78 -10.68 -41.35 -24.11
CA PRO A 78 -9.77 -41.39 -25.26
C PRO A 78 -9.53 -40.02 -25.91
N ASP A 79 -10.48 -39.09 -25.77
CA ASP A 79 -10.48 -37.80 -26.45
C ASP A 79 -10.28 -36.60 -25.51
N ALA A 80 -10.41 -36.78 -24.18
CA ALA A 80 -10.29 -35.69 -23.22
C ALA A 80 -10.07 -36.18 -21.78
N ASN A 81 -9.50 -35.30 -20.94
CA ASN A 81 -9.46 -35.48 -19.50
C ASN A 81 -10.43 -34.50 -18.83
N PHE A 82 -11.30 -35.01 -17.97
CA PHE A 82 -12.26 -34.23 -17.20
C PHE A 82 -11.89 -34.30 -15.72
N CYS A 83 -11.28 -33.25 -15.21
CA CYS A 83 -10.87 -33.16 -13.81
C CYS A 83 -11.83 -32.26 -13.01
N GLY A 84 -11.83 -32.43 -11.69
CA GLY A 84 -12.33 -31.39 -10.79
C GLY A 84 -11.53 -30.08 -10.98
N ILE A 85 -11.98 -29.01 -10.34
CA ILE A 85 -11.26 -27.73 -10.30
C ILE A 85 -10.79 -27.54 -8.87
N ASP A 86 -9.54 -27.11 -8.69
CA ASP A 86 -8.94 -26.76 -7.41
C ASP A 86 -8.26 -25.38 -7.50
N ILE A 87 -7.88 -24.81 -6.35
CA ILE A 87 -7.17 -23.54 -6.26
C ILE A 87 -5.67 -23.82 -6.30
N GLY A 88 -5.01 -23.34 -7.36
CA GLY A 88 -3.56 -23.43 -7.50
C GLY A 88 -2.80 -22.28 -6.84
N GLY A 89 -3.48 -21.21 -6.43
CA GLY A 89 -2.91 -20.10 -5.69
C GLY A 89 -3.73 -18.81 -5.78
N ALA A 90 -3.40 -17.84 -4.94
CA ALA A 90 -4.01 -16.52 -4.97
C ALA A 90 -3.00 -15.40 -4.68
N ILE A 91 -3.22 -14.24 -5.27
CA ILE A 91 -2.37 -13.05 -5.16
C ILE A 91 -3.29 -11.85 -4.92
N ALA A 92 -3.05 -11.07 -3.86
CA ALA A 92 -3.72 -9.78 -3.68
C ALA A 92 -3.08 -8.79 -4.63
N ILE A 93 -3.91 -8.03 -5.33
CA ILE A 93 -3.47 -7.04 -6.30
C ILE A 93 -4.29 -5.75 -6.13
N PRO A 94 -3.73 -4.59 -6.50
CA PRO A 94 -4.47 -3.36 -6.65
C PRO A 94 -5.73 -3.52 -7.50
N GLY A 95 -6.80 -2.82 -7.12
CA GLY A 95 -8.11 -2.98 -7.76
C GLY A 95 -8.10 -2.63 -9.24
N GLN A 96 -7.31 -1.62 -9.60
CA GLN A 96 -7.15 -1.17 -10.99
C GLN A 96 -6.53 -2.26 -11.88
N LEU A 97 -5.63 -3.10 -11.35
CA LEU A 97 -4.99 -4.14 -12.16
C LEU A 97 -5.97 -5.24 -12.58
N CYS A 98 -6.96 -5.55 -11.74
CA CYS A 98 -8.02 -6.49 -12.13
C CYS A 98 -8.94 -5.92 -13.22
N ALA A 99 -9.17 -4.61 -13.21
CA ALA A 99 -10.02 -3.92 -14.17
C ALA A 99 -9.39 -3.77 -15.56
N GLU A 100 -8.08 -3.51 -15.60
CA GLU A 100 -7.38 -3.14 -16.83
C GLU A 100 -6.78 -4.34 -17.58
N LEU A 101 -6.53 -5.46 -16.88
CA LEU A 101 -5.83 -6.60 -17.46
C LEU A 101 -6.79 -7.69 -17.93
N SER A 102 -6.53 -8.21 -19.12
CA SER A 102 -7.14 -9.45 -19.59
C SER A 102 -6.51 -10.63 -18.84
N MET A 103 -7.30 -11.28 -17.99
CA MET A 103 -6.82 -12.40 -17.18
C MET A 103 -6.53 -13.64 -18.03
N PRO A 104 -5.42 -14.36 -17.77
CA PRO A 104 -5.15 -15.64 -18.41
C PRO A 104 -6.24 -16.69 -18.15
N THR A 105 -6.33 -17.71 -19.01
CA THR A 105 -7.27 -18.82 -18.79
C THR A 105 -7.01 -19.50 -17.44
N GLY A 106 -8.08 -19.71 -16.68
CA GLY A 106 -8.02 -20.29 -15.34
C GLY A 106 -7.61 -19.30 -14.26
N VAL A 107 -7.45 -18.01 -14.57
CA VAL A 107 -7.26 -16.95 -13.59
C VAL A 107 -8.52 -16.10 -13.51
N GLU A 108 -8.98 -15.81 -12.31
CA GLU A 108 -10.16 -15.00 -12.06
C GLU A 108 -9.86 -13.90 -11.05
N CYS A 109 -10.36 -12.69 -11.31
CA CYS A 109 -10.27 -11.56 -10.40
C CYS A 109 -11.54 -11.42 -9.56
N ARG A 110 -11.35 -11.08 -8.29
CA ARG A 110 -12.42 -10.79 -7.35
C ARG A 110 -12.14 -9.49 -6.63
N ASP A 111 -13.05 -8.53 -6.81
CA ASP A 111 -12.96 -7.20 -6.23
C ASP A 111 -13.65 -7.14 -4.86
N ALA A 112 -13.16 -6.28 -3.98
CA ALA A 112 -13.81 -5.92 -2.73
C ALA A 112 -13.63 -4.43 -2.41
N TRP A 113 -14.50 -3.93 -1.54
CA TRP A 113 -14.49 -2.54 -1.09
C TRP A 113 -14.93 -2.43 0.37
N SER A 114 -14.52 -1.34 1.02
CA SER A 114 -14.94 -0.98 2.38
C SER A 114 -14.92 0.54 2.60
N PHE A 115 -15.60 0.99 3.64
CA PHE A 115 -15.48 2.37 4.13
C PHE A 115 -14.50 2.41 5.30
N PHE A 116 -13.44 3.19 5.14
CA PHE A 116 -12.47 3.44 6.18
C PHE A 116 -12.68 4.83 6.78
N GLU A 117 -12.56 4.93 8.09
CA GLU A 117 -12.51 6.22 8.79
C GLU A 117 -11.03 6.61 8.86
N PRO A 118 -10.56 7.59 8.05
CA PRO A 118 -9.21 8.10 8.20
C PRO A 118 -9.04 8.60 9.63
N GLU A 119 -7.90 8.28 10.25
CA GLU A 119 -7.51 8.96 11.47
C GLU A 119 -7.45 10.46 11.15
N ASP A 120 -8.04 11.30 12.02
CA ASP A 120 -7.87 12.75 11.91
C ASP A 120 -6.36 13.00 11.78
N GLU A 121 -5.93 13.59 10.65
CA GLU A 121 -4.55 14.01 10.52
C GLU A 121 -4.22 14.81 11.77
N PRO A 122 -3.17 14.47 12.52
CA PRO A 122 -2.75 15.30 13.64
C PRO A 122 -2.59 16.69 13.05
N SER A 123 -3.43 17.63 13.48
CA SER A 123 -3.53 18.94 12.88
C SER A 123 -2.11 19.43 12.65
N GLU A 124 -1.75 19.68 11.39
CA GLU A 124 -0.42 20.15 11.03
C GLU A 124 -0.08 21.26 12.04
N PRO A 125 1.02 21.14 12.81
CA PRO A 125 1.30 22.11 13.85
C PRO A 125 1.23 23.47 13.18
N GLY A 126 0.28 24.30 13.64
CA GLY A 126 -0.02 25.58 13.01
C GLY A 126 1.28 26.35 12.80
N PRO A 127 1.36 27.18 11.74
CA PRO A 127 2.59 27.91 11.41
C PRO A 127 3.15 28.47 12.70
N ALA A 128 4.39 28.09 13.05
CA ALA A 128 4.98 28.40 14.33
C ALA A 128 4.67 29.86 14.63
N ILE A 129 3.77 30.09 15.59
CA ILE A 129 3.56 31.43 16.09
C ILE A 129 4.89 31.69 16.77
N LEU A 130 5.71 32.51 16.13
CA LEU A 130 6.76 33.23 16.82
C LEU A 130 6.00 34.07 17.84
N GLU A 131 5.68 33.45 18.98
CA GLU A 131 5.23 34.18 20.14
C GLU A 131 6.26 35.29 20.31
N GLY A 132 5.77 36.52 20.28
CA GLY A 132 6.58 37.67 20.59
C GLY A 132 7.03 37.50 22.03
N GLU A 133 8.16 36.82 22.21
CA GLU A 133 8.83 36.64 23.48
C GLU A 133 10.18 37.33 23.37
N ASP A 134 10.22 38.51 23.97
CA ASP A 134 11.31 38.97 24.83
C ASP A 134 12.58 38.12 24.75
N SER A 135 13.44 38.51 23.82
CA SER A 135 14.91 38.53 23.92
C SER A 135 15.54 37.81 25.11
N THR A 136 15.45 36.48 25.17
CA THR A 136 16.44 35.65 25.88
C THR A 136 16.76 34.44 25.04
N ILE A 137 17.50 34.70 23.95
CA ILE A 137 18.28 33.68 23.23
C ILE A 137 19.33 33.14 24.21
N SER A 138 18.93 32.18 25.04
CA SER A 138 19.81 31.46 25.95
C SER A 138 19.28 30.04 26.19
N GLY A 139 18.93 29.37 25.10
CA GLY A 139 18.67 27.93 25.11
C GLY A 139 19.98 27.13 24.94
N PRO A 140 20.06 25.89 25.46
CA PRO A 140 21.23 25.02 25.28
C PRO A 140 21.60 24.78 23.80
N VAL A 141 20.61 24.81 22.91
CA VAL A 141 20.81 24.69 21.45
C VAL A 141 21.61 25.86 20.86
N TYR A 142 21.45 27.08 21.38
CA TYR A 142 22.21 28.25 20.95
C TYR A 142 23.70 28.09 21.28
N TRP A 143 24.00 27.64 22.51
CA TRP A 143 25.38 27.39 22.93
C TRP A 143 26.06 26.29 22.11
N ILE A 144 25.32 25.24 21.72
CA ILE A 144 25.82 24.20 20.82
C ILE A 144 26.19 24.78 19.46
N ALA A 145 25.33 25.64 18.88
CA ALA A 145 25.61 26.30 17.61
C ALA A 145 26.84 27.24 17.68
N VAL A 146 26.95 28.03 18.76
CA VAL A 146 28.08 28.95 18.97
C VAL A 146 29.41 28.20 19.12
N VAL A 147 29.44 27.13 19.92
CA VAL A 147 30.65 26.31 20.12
C VAL A 147 31.03 25.59 18.82
N GLY A 148 30.05 25.07 18.08
CA GLY A 148 30.28 24.45 16.77
C GLY A 148 30.93 25.41 15.78
N LEU A 149 30.42 26.64 15.69
CA LEU A 149 30.97 27.65 14.78
C LEU A 149 32.39 28.08 15.17
N LEU A 150 32.66 28.24 16.47
CA LEU A 150 34.00 28.53 16.99
C LEU A 150 35.01 27.42 16.67
N GLY A 151 34.60 26.15 16.84
CA GLY A 151 35.42 24.99 16.49
C GLY A 151 35.81 24.98 15.00
N LEU A 152 34.87 25.31 14.11
CA LEU A 152 35.14 25.38 12.67
C LEU A 152 36.15 26.47 12.33
N ILE A 153 36.02 27.67 12.91
CA ILE A 153 36.95 28.78 12.67
C ILE A 153 38.37 28.41 13.13
N ILE A 154 38.51 27.82 14.31
CA ILE A 154 39.80 27.40 14.85
C ILE A 154 40.42 26.31 13.96
N SER A 155 39.62 25.32 13.54
CA SER A 155 40.11 24.26 12.64
C SER A 155 40.65 24.83 11.32
N SER A 156 39.94 25.79 10.72
CA SER A 156 40.35 26.46 9.49
C SER A 156 41.67 27.23 9.67
N LEU A 157 41.81 27.97 10.78
CA LEU A 157 43.06 28.67 11.09
C LEU A 157 44.24 27.71 11.27
N THR A 158 44.06 26.58 11.96
CA THR A 158 45.15 25.62 12.17
C THR A 158 45.66 25.05 10.85
N VAL A 159 44.77 24.74 9.90
CA VAL A 159 45.13 24.26 8.56
C VAL A 159 45.84 25.34 7.76
N ALA A 160 45.37 26.59 7.80
CA ALA A 160 46.02 27.70 7.12
C ALA A 160 47.43 27.99 7.65
N VAL A 161 47.61 27.98 8.98
CA VAL A 161 48.90 28.23 9.63
C VAL A 161 49.89 27.10 9.38
N THR A 162 49.44 25.84 9.45
CA THR A 162 50.30 24.69 9.14
C THR A 162 50.70 24.65 7.67
N ASN A 163 49.82 25.04 6.74
CA ASN A 163 50.17 25.16 5.33
C ASN A 163 51.18 26.30 5.08
N TRP A 164 50.97 27.46 5.71
CA TRP A 164 51.88 28.60 5.61
C TRP A 164 53.28 28.29 6.15
N ASN A 165 53.36 27.57 7.28
CA ASN A 165 54.63 27.20 7.90
C ASN A 165 55.39 26.09 7.13
N ARG A 166 54.72 25.34 6.24
CA ARG A 166 55.37 24.41 5.31
C ARG A 166 55.89 25.07 4.03
N ARG A 167 55.45 26.30 3.73
CA ARG A 167 55.84 27.06 2.53
C ARG A 167 57.00 28.04 2.76
N LYS A 168 57.40 28.27 4.00
CA LYS A 168 58.66 28.93 4.37
C LYS A 168 59.76 27.89 4.52
#